data_AF-A0A6G2D7K8-F1
#
_entry.id   AF-A0A6G2D7K8-F1
#
_cell.length_a   1.000
_cell.length_b   1.000
_cell.length_c   1.000
_cell.angle_alpha   90.00
_cell.angle_beta   90.00
_cell.angle_gamma   90.00
#
_symmetry.space_group_name_H-M   'P 1'
#
loop_
_entity.id
_entity.type
_entity.pdbx_description
1 polymer ?
#
loop_
_entity_poly.entity_id
_entity_poly.type
_entity_poly.pdbx_seq_one_letter_code
_entity_poly.pdbx_strand_id
1 'polypeptide(L)' 'MIVEQVNNVSYNELVEIQLHNGEIRRGQVLEIHEDKAMVQLFEGSSGINLEKSKIRFAGHALELAVSEDMVGRIFNGMGK' A
#
# COMPACT_ATOMS: atom_id res chain seq x y z
N MET A 1 6.55 -6.46 5.70
CA MET A 1 7.32 -5.30 6.20
C MET A 1 6.69 -4.90 7.52
N ILE A 2 7.49 -4.66 8.56
CA ILE A 2 6.96 -4.23 9.86
C ILE A 2 7.17 -2.72 9.98
N VAL A 3 6.13 -2.02 10.41
CA VAL A 3 6.12 -0.57 10.66
C VAL A 3 5.80 -0.37 12.12
N GLU A 4 6.67 0.32 12.84
CA GLU A 4 6.49 0.63 14.26
C GLU A 4 5.99 2.06 14.44
N GLN A 5 5.54 2.39 15.66
CA GLN A 5 4.99 3.70 16.01
C GLN A 5 3.78 4.12 15.18
N VAL A 6 3.00 3.14 14.71
CA VAL A 6 1.76 3.40 13.99
C VAL A 6 0.60 3.69 14.95
N ASN A 7 -0.30 4.57 14.54
CA ASN A 7 -1.52 4.90 15.29
C ASN A 7 -2.70 4.98 14.33
N ASN A 8 -3.87 4.51 14.77
CA ASN A 8 -5.11 4.56 14.00
C ASN A 8 -5.05 3.89 12.61
N VAL A 9 -4.32 2.77 12.52
CA VAL A 9 -4.23 1.93 11.31
C VAL A 9 -5.26 0.81 11.39
N SER A 10 -5.85 0.45 10.25
CA SER A 10 -6.90 -0.57 10.12
C SER A 10 -6.44 -1.80 9.33
N TYR A 11 -7.04 -2.95 9.63
CA TYR A 11 -6.83 -4.17 8.84
C TYR A 11 -7.30 -3.97 7.40
N ASN A 12 -6.59 -4.56 6.42
CA ASN A 12 -6.81 -4.36 4.98
C ASN A 12 -6.65 -2.92 4.48
N GLU A 13 -6.11 -2.02 5.29
CA GLU A 13 -5.87 -0.64 4.88
C GLU A 13 -4.79 -0.59 3.79
N LEU A 14 -5.04 0.24 2.77
CA LEU A 14 -4.11 0.49 1.68
C LEU A 14 -2.91 1.31 2.20
N VAL A 15 -1.73 0.86 1.81
CA VAL A 15 -0.46 1.48 2.16
C VAL A 15 0.29 1.86 0.89
N GLU A 16 0.84 3.06 0.88
CA GLU A 16 1.75 3.53 -0.16
C GLU A 16 3.15 3.74 0.41
N ILE A 17 4.15 3.25 -0.30
CA ILE A 17 5.55 3.37 0.09
C ILE A 17 6.29 4.10 -1.02
N GLN A 18 6.81 5.27 -0.69
CA GLN A 18 7.68 6.03 -1.56
C GLN A 18 9.13 5.63 -1.29
N LEU A 19 9.76 5.05 -2.31
CA LEU A 19 11.17 4.67 -2.27
C LEU A 19 12.09 5.87 -2.50
N HIS A 20 13.37 5.68 -2.19
CA HIS A 20 14.39 6.73 -2.36
C HIS A 20 14.60 7.17 -3.83
N ASN A 21 14.23 6.32 -4.80
CA ASN A 21 14.29 6.61 -6.23
C ASN A 21 13.03 7.34 -6.75
N GLY A 22 12.04 7.60 -5.87
CA GLY A 22 10.76 8.21 -6.21
C GLY A 22 9.67 7.23 -6.65
N GLU A 23 9.98 5.94 -6.79
CA GLU A 23 9.01 4.90 -7.10
C GLU A 23 8.01 4.74 -5.95
N ILE A 24 6.73 4.59 -6.30
CA ILE A 24 5.65 4.33 -5.34
C ILE A 24 5.25 2.88 -5.47
N ARG A 25 5.34 2.14 -4.36
CA ARG A 25 4.84 0.78 -4.23
C ARG A 25 3.61 0.74 -3.35
N ARG A 26 2.77 -0.25 -3.58
CA ARG A 26 1.51 -0.42 -2.85
C ARG A 26 1.54 -1.69 -2.03
N GLY A 27 0.78 -1.65 -0.96
CA GLY A 27 0.63 -2.78 -0.06
C GLY A 27 -0.65 -2.67 0.74
N GLN A 28 -0.85 -3.65 1.60
CA GLN A 28 -1.99 -3.69 2.51
C GLN A 28 -1.54 -4.13 3.90
N VAL A 29 -2.27 -3.67 4.91
CA VAL A 29 -2.07 -4.09 6.30
C VAL A 29 -2.65 -5.50 6.50
N LEU A 30 -1.80 -6.45 6.88
CA LEU A 30 -2.19 -7.83 7.21
C LEU A 30 -2.51 -8.04 8.69
N GLU A 31 -1.81 -7.34 9.57
CA GLU A 31 -1.96 -7.52 11.01
C GLU A 31 -1.57 -6.23 11.72
N ILE A 32 -2.24 -5.93 12.82
CA ILE A 32 -1.93 -4.82 13.71
C ILE A 32 -1.81 -5.38 15.11
N HIS A 33 -0.69 -5.06 15.76
CA HIS A 33 -0.45 -5.42 17.14
C HIS A 33 0.10 -4.19 17.87
N GLU A 34 -0.70 -3.64 18.78
CA GLU A 34 -0.38 -2.42 19.54
C GLU A 34 0.04 -1.26 18.63
N ASP A 35 1.33 -0.89 18.65
CA ASP A 35 1.92 0.19 17.87
C ASP A 35 2.64 -0.30 16.61
N LYS A 36 2.40 -1.55 16.20
CA LYS A 36 3.03 -2.20 15.04
C LYS A 36 2.02 -2.63 14.00
N ALA A 37 2.34 -2.39 12.73
CA ALA A 37 1.59 -2.90 11.59
C ALA A 37 2.47 -3.80 10.72
N MET A 38 1.96 -4.99 10.39
CA MET A 38 2.52 -5.86 9.37
C MET A 38 1.90 -5.50 8.02
N VAL A 39 2.75 -5.04 7.09
CA VAL A 39 2.35 -4.65 5.74
C VAL A 39 2.86 -5.67 4.72
N GLN A 40 1.95 -6.16 3.87
CA GLN A 40 2.28 -6.94 2.68
C GLN A 40 2.44 -6.01 1.47
N LEU A 41 3.48 -6.26 0.67
CA LEU A 41 3.77 -5.49 -0.54
C LEU A 41 3.24 -6.24 -1.76
N PHE A 42 2.64 -5.53 -2.72
CA PHE A 42 2.20 -6.13 -3.98
C PHE A 42 3.38 -6.33 -4.95
N GLU A 43 4.24 -5.32 -5.08
CA GLU A 43 5.40 -5.35 -5.99
C GLU A 43 6.67 -5.96 -5.35
N GLY A 44 6.56 -6.55 -4.16
CA GLY A 44 7.67 -7.16 -3.42
C GLY A 44 8.62 -6.15 -2.74
N SER A 45 9.57 -6.67 -1.96
CA SER A 45 10.45 -5.88 -1.08
C SER A 45 11.82 -5.52 -1.68
N SER A 46 12.12 -5.95 -2.91
CA SER A 46 13.44 -5.75 -3.51
C SER A 46 13.75 -4.27 -3.75
N GLY A 47 14.93 -3.81 -3.32
CA GLY A 47 15.35 -2.41 -3.51
C GLY A 47 14.76 -1.42 -2.51
N ILE A 48 14.02 -1.88 -1.49
CA ILE A 48 13.54 -1.01 -0.42
C ILE A 48 14.67 -0.72 0.57
N ASN A 49 15.07 0.55 0.65
CA ASN A 49 15.92 1.05 1.74
C ASN A 49 15.03 1.62 2.84
N LEU A 50 14.96 0.95 3.99
CA LEU A 50 14.06 1.31 5.09
C LEU A 50 14.33 2.72 5.66
N GLU A 51 15.59 3.16 5.73
CA GLU A 51 15.96 4.48 6.27
C GLU A 51 15.53 5.64 5.37
N LYS A 52 15.47 5.40 4.06
CA LYS A 52 15.19 6.42 3.05
C LYS A 52 13.79 6.33 2.44
N SER A 53 13.01 5.32 2.81
CA SER A 53 11.65 5.14 2.31
C SER A 53 10.65 5.82 3.23
N LYS A 54 9.57 6.34 2.64
CA LYS A 54 8.46 6.94 3.39
C LYS A 54 7.22 6.09 3.19
N ILE A 55 6.44 5.94 4.25
CA ILE A 55 5.19 5.18 4.24
C ILE A 55 4.01 6.12 4.50
N ARG A 56 2.90 5.86 3.80
CA ARG A 56 1.63 6.57 3.99
C ARG A 56 0.50 5.55 4.07
N PHE A 57 -0.31 5.67 5.11
CA PHE A 57 -1.53 4.92 5.34
C PHE A 57 -2.70 5.71 4.74
N ALA A 58 -3.53 5.06 3.91
CA ALA A 58 -4.55 5.74 3.12
C ALA A 58 -5.86 6.02 3.89
N GLY A 59 -6.09 5.33 5.01
CA GLY A 59 -7.32 5.40 5.80
C GLY A 59 -8.49 4.60 5.23
N HIS A 60 -8.30 3.91 4.11
CA HIS A 60 -9.30 3.09 3.44
C HIS A 60 -8.68 1.84 2.83
N ALA A 61 -9.49 0.84 2.53
CA ALA A 61 -9.04 -0.38 1.86
C ALA A 61 -8.69 -0.11 0.39
N LEU A 62 -8.13 -1.11 -0.31
CA LEU A 62 -7.97 -1.01 -1.76
C LEU A 62 -9.33 -0.89 -2.44
N GLU A 63 -9.52 0.18 -3.19
CA GLU A 63 -10.74 0.48 -3.93
C GLU A 63 -10.45 0.54 -5.43
N LEU A 64 -11.43 0.16 -6.24
CA LEU A 64 -11.41 0.31 -7.69
C LEU A 64 -12.38 1.42 -8.08
N ALA A 65 -11.87 2.45 -8.75
CA ALA A 65 -12.72 3.49 -9.31
C ALA A 65 -13.53 2.89 -10.48
N VAL A 66 -14.87 2.90 -10.34
CA VAL A 66 -15.78 2.33 -11.33
C VAL A 66 -16.44 3.43 -12.17
N SER A 67 -16.66 3.17 -13.46
CA SER A 67 -17.40 4.04 -14.38
C SER A 67 -18.05 3.22 -15.49
N GLU A 68 -19.16 3.72 -16.04
CA GLU A 68 -19.77 3.15 -17.26
C GLU A 68 -18.78 3.18 -18.44
N ASP A 69 -17.85 4.14 -18.45
CA ASP A 69 -16.80 4.29 -19.48
C ASP A 69 -15.74 3.18 -19.46
N MET A 70 -15.78 2.26 -18.49
CA MET A 70 -14.88 1.11 -18.43
C MET A 70 -15.15 0.09 -19.53
N VAL A 71 -16.35 0.08 -20.11
CA VAL A 71 -16.73 -0.87 -21.16
C VAL A 71 -15.84 -0.67 -22.39
N GLY A 72 -15.16 -1.75 -22.80
CA GLY A 72 -14.23 -1.71 -23.93
C GLY A 72 -12.84 -1.16 -23.60
N ARG A 73 -12.53 -0.89 -22.33
CA ARG A 73 -11.17 -0.62 -21.84
C ARG A 73 -10.53 -1.92 -21.34
N ILE A 74 -9.20 -1.96 -21.33
CA ILE A 74 -8.42 -3.08 -20.79
C ILE A 74 -7.58 -2.51 -19.64
N PHE A 75 -7.72 -3.11 -18.46
CA PHE A 75 -6.96 -2.76 -17.27
C PHE A 75 -6.16 -3.97 -16.80
N ASN A 76 -5.06 -3.73 -16.09
CA ASN A 76 -4.34 -4.79 -15.38
C ASN A 76 -4.99 -5.12 -14.02
N GLY A 77 -4.42 -6.08 -13.27
CA GLY A 77 -4.95 -6.50 -11.97
C GLY A 77 -4.97 -5.43 -10.87
N MET A 78 -4.37 -4.26 -11.13
CA MET A 78 -4.37 -3.09 -10.23
C MET A 78 -5.27 -1.95 -10.73
N GLY A 79 -6.07 -2.19 -11.78
CA GLY A 79 -6.97 -1.19 -12.34
C GLY A 79 -6.28 -0.06 -13.10
N LYS A 80 -5.03 -0.26 -13.54
CA LYS A 80 -4.30 0.67 -14.42
C LYS A 80 -4.43 0.26 -15.88
#